data_AF-A0A255ZZM2-F1
#
_entry.id   AF-A0A255ZZM2-F1
#
_cell.length_a   1.000
_cell.length_b   1.000
_cell.length_c   1.000
_cell.angle_alpha   90.00
_cell.angle_beta   90.00
_cell.angle_gamma   90.00
#
_symmetry.space_group_name_H-M   'P 1'
#
loop_
_entity.id
_entity.type
_entity.pdbx_description
1 polymer ?
#
loop_
_entity_poly.entity_id
_entity_poly.type
_entity_poly.pdbx_seq_one_letter_code
_entity_poly.pdbx_strand_id
1 'polypeptide(L)' 'MKSWVKFGLVWGVFMFIMLNIVFPLLDGAQPELIKVLIGLPFWIIAGLIFGYVSRKRTKTKQD' A
#
# COMPACT_ATOMS: atom_id res chain seq x y z
N MET A 1 1.62 2.32 19.26
CA MET A 1 1.95 2.60 17.84
C MET A 1 0.98 3.65 17.30
N LYS A 2 1.44 4.68 16.58
CA LYS A 2 0.55 5.71 16.02
C LYS A 2 -0.43 5.05 15.04
N SER A 3 -1.74 5.20 15.23
CA SER A 3 -2.81 4.53 14.44
C SER A 3 -2.65 4.68 12.94
N TRP A 4 -2.07 5.80 12.57
CA TRP A 4 -1.74 6.15 11.22
C TRP A 4 -0.67 5.28 10.54
N VAL A 5 0.35 4.85 11.28
CA VAL A 5 1.39 3.96 10.76
C VAL A 5 0.74 2.61 10.47
N LYS A 6 -0.14 2.14 11.37
CA LYS A 6 -0.94 0.94 11.13
C LYS A 6 -1.81 1.09 9.88
N PHE A 7 -2.48 2.23 9.70
CA PHE A 7 -3.34 2.46 8.53
C PHE A 7 -2.55 2.49 7.22
N GLY A 8 -1.44 3.24 7.16
CA GLY A 8 -0.58 3.28 5.96
C GLY A 8 0.07 1.93 5.65
N LEU A 9 0.47 1.18 6.67
CA LEU A 9 1.06 -0.16 6.50
C LEU A 9 0.01 -1.19 6.05
N VAL A 10 -1.17 -1.21 6.67
CA VAL A 10 -2.28 -2.09 6.26
C VAL A 10 -2.72 -1.76 4.84
N TRP A 11 -2.83 -0.48 4.49
CA TRP A 11 -3.20 -0.06 3.14
C TRP A 11 -2.14 -0.45 2.09
N GLY A 12 -0.86 -0.23 2.39
CA GLY A 12 0.24 -0.62 1.50
C GLY A 12 0.33 -2.13 1.28
N VAL A 13 0.15 -2.93 2.34
CA VAL A 13 0.12 -4.40 2.26
C VAL A 13 -1.11 -4.88 1.48
N PHE A 14 -2.29 -4.30 1.75
CA PHE A 14 -3.52 -4.63 1.04
C PHE A 14 -3.39 -4.39 -0.47
N MET A 15 -2.81 -3.25 -0.84
CA MET A 15 -2.61 -2.91 -2.24
C MET A 15 -1.51 -3.76 -2.91
N PHE A 16 -0.44 -4.11 -2.19
CA PHE A 16 0.57 -5.04 -2.69
C PHE A 16 -0.07 -6.39 -3.03
N ILE A 17 -0.95 -6.90 -2.16
CA ILE A 17 -1.72 -8.13 -2.39
C ILE A 17 -2.66 -7.97 -3.59
N MET A 18 -3.40 -6.87 -3.67
CA MET A 18 -4.28 -6.58 -4.82
C MET A 18 -3.52 -6.57 -6.15
N LEU A 19 -2.38 -5.90 -6.22
CA LEU A 19 -1.63 -5.81 -7.48
C LEU A 19 -0.83 -7.07 -7.83
N ASN A 20 -0.30 -7.79 -6.85
CA ASN A 20 0.54 -8.96 -7.12
C ASN A 20 -0.22 -10.29 -7.10
N ILE A 21 -1.45 -10.31 -6.57
CA ILE A 21 -2.29 -11.51 -6.52
C ILE A 21 -3.53 -11.29 -7.38
N VAL A 22 -4.33 -10.26 -7.12
CA VAL A 22 -5.62 -10.08 -7.83
C VAL A 22 -5.40 -9.69 -9.29
N PHE A 23 -4.49 -8.76 -9.56
CA PHE A 23 -4.21 -8.31 -10.92
C PHE A 23 -3.69 -9.42 -11.86
N PRO A 24 -2.67 -10.22 -11.49
CA PRO A 24 -2.22 -11.34 -12.32
C PRO A 24 -3.26 -12.46 -12.44
N LEU A 25 -4.11 -12.68 -11.42
CA LEU A 25 -5.24 -13.59 -11.55
C LEU A 25 -6.26 -13.12 -12.59
N LEU A 26 -6.51 -11.81 -12.68
CA LEU A 26 -7.41 -11.23 -13.69
C LEU A 26 -6.78 -11.21 -15.10
N ASP A 27 -5.46 -10.97 -15.18
CA ASP A 27 -4.72 -10.90 -16.44
C ASP A 27 -4.39 -12.29 -17.01
N GLY A 28 -4.61 -13.36 -16.24
CA GLY A 28 -4.27 -14.74 -16.62
C GLY A 28 -2.76 -14.99 -16.80
N ALA A 29 -1.94 -14.00 -16.46
CA ALA A 29 -0.50 -14.01 -16.61
C ALA A 29 0.18 -14.35 -15.28
N GLN A 30 1.28 -15.10 -15.34
CA GLN A 30 2.06 -15.41 -14.15
C GLN A 30 2.63 -14.11 -13.55
N PRO A 31 2.62 -13.96 -12.22
CA PRO A 31 3.20 -12.79 -11.58
C PRO A 31 4.69 -12.71 -11.93
N GLU A 32 5.07 -11.71 -12.72
CA GLU A 32 6.47 -11.46 -13.05
C GLU A 32 7.23 -11.14 -11.76
N LEU A 33 8.11 -12.06 -11.33
CA LEU A 33 8.91 -11.92 -10.10
C LEU A 33 9.61 -10.55 -10.02
N ILE A 34 10.05 -10.02 -11.17
CA ILE A 34 10.70 -8.70 -11.28
C ILE A 34 9.72 -7.57 -10.90
N LYS A 35 8.46 -7.62 -11.35
CA LYS A 35 7.42 -6.65 -10.97
C LYS A 35 7.09 -6.73 -9.48
N VAL A 36 7.04 -7.94 -8.92
CA VAL A 36 6.81 -8.14 -7.48
C VAL A 36 7.96 -7.53 -6.66
N LEU A 37 9.21 -7.76 -7.09
CA LEU A 37 10.41 -7.33 -6.37
C LEU A 37 10.59 -5.81 -6.38
N ILE A 38 10.22 -5.14 -7.48
CA ILE A 38 10.23 -3.66 -7.57
C ILE A 38 8.96 -3.07 -6.92
N GLY A 39 7.84 -3.79 -7.00
CA GLY A 39 6.57 -3.41 -6.40
C GLY A 39 6.63 -3.39 -4.88
N LEU A 40 7.43 -4.25 -4.25
CA LEU A 40 7.57 -4.31 -2.79
C LEU A 40 8.12 -3.01 -2.18
N PRO A 41 9.31 -2.48 -2.56
CA PRO A 41 9.80 -1.20 -2.04
C PRO A 41 8.90 -0.04 -2.47
N PHE A 42 8.33 -0.07 -3.68
CA PHE A 42 7.38 0.95 -4.14
C PHE A 42 6.14 1.02 -3.26
N TRP A 43 5.52 -0.12 -2.93
CA TRP A 43 4.33 -0.19 -2.07
C TRP A 43 4.62 0.15 -0.62
N ILE A 44 5.81 -0.16 -0.11
CA ILE A 44 6.25 0.28 1.23
C ILE A 44 6.39 1.80 1.27
N ILE A 45 7.00 2.40 0.26
CA ILE A 45 7.15 3.87 0.14
C ILE A 45 5.77 4.53 -0.03
N ALA A 46 4.92 4.00 -0.92
CA ALA A 46 3.57 4.50 -1.15
C ALA A 46 2.70 4.38 0.11
N GLY A 47 2.76 3.26 0.83
CA GLY A 47 2.06 3.05 2.11
C GLY A 47 2.57 3.98 3.22
N LEU A 48 3.87 4.29 3.25
CA LEU A 48 4.45 5.26 4.17
C LEU A 48 4.08 6.70 3.82
N ILE A 49 3.98 7.07 2.53
CA ILE A 49 3.51 8.38 2.07
C ILE A 49 2.00 8.54 2.31
N PHE A 50 1.22 7.49 2.05
CA PHE A 50 -0.23 7.48 2.25
C PHE A 50 -0.61 7.44 3.72
N GLY A 51 0.22 6.75 4.51
CA GLY A 51 0.57 7.16 5.86
C GLY A 51 0.77 8.67 5.83
N TYR A 52 1.97 9.22 5.61
CA TYR A 52 2.30 10.65 5.74
C TYR A 52 1.15 11.66 5.58
N VAL A 53 0.46 11.58 4.46
CA VAL A 53 -0.71 12.39 4.09
C VAL A 53 -1.92 12.21 5.03
N SER A 54 -2.29 10.98 5.40
CA SER A 54 -3.44 10.71 6.29
C SER A 54 -3.34 11.39 7.66
N ARG A 55 -2.12 11.65 8.17
CA ARG A 55 -1.87 12.30 9.48
C ARG A 55 -2.12 13.78 9.37
N LYS A 56 -1.80 14.33 8.20
CA LYS A 56 -2.07 15.73 7.86
C LYS A 56 -3.58 15.97 7.73
N ARG A 57 -4.35 14.97 7.25
CA ARG A 57 -5.82 15.06 7.12
C ARG A 57 -6.61 14.79 8.39
N THR A 58 -6.10 14.00 9.33
CA THR A 58 -6.75 13.80 10.64
C THR A 58 -6.67 15.02 11.57
N LYS A 59 -5.88 16.04 11.25
CA LYS A 59 -5.90 17.33 11.96
C LYS A 59 -7.10 18.22 11.64
N THR A 60 -8.01 17.81 10.73
CA THR A 60 -9.14 18.63 10.26
C THR A 60 -10.51 17.95 10.46
N LYS A 61 -10.58 16.86 11.23
CA LYS A 61 -11.86 16.22 11.61
C LYS A 61 -11.90 15.84 13.08
N GLN A 62 -11.46 16.75 13.92
CA GLN A 62 -11.79 16.75 15.34
C GLN A 62 -11.91 18.20 15.81
N ASP A 63 -12.72 18.97 15.08
CA ASP A 63 -13.43 20.15 15.59
C ASP A 63 -14.88 19.70 15.86
#